data_AF-A0A8J4X1X1-F1
#
_entry.id   AF-A0A8J4X1X1-F1
#
_cell.length_a   1.000
_cell.length_b   1.000
_cell.length_c   1.000
_cell.angle_alpha   90.00
_cell.angle_beta   90.00
_cell.angle_gamma   90.00
#
_symmetry.space_group_name_H-M   'P 1'
#
loop_
_entity.id
_entity.type
_entity.pdbx_description
1 polymer ?
#
loop_
_entity_poly.entity_id
_entity_poly.type
_entity_poly.pdbx_seq_one_letter_code
_entity_poly.pdbx_strand_id
1 'polypeptide(L)'
;MQTLRKNKVCLIRTLSTDSSVILQYVQQDNIITDREYTNLKHNNHTKEDIVINLLDTVMSKGDATCCNFLDLLQREDVQENFPQLRLLFTLAPISHNQ
;
A
#
# COMPACT_ATOMS: atom_id res chain seq x y z
N MET A 1 -4.30 -6.20 9.90
CA MET A 1 -2.82 -6.21 9.99
C MET A 1 -2.08 -7.38 9.31
N GLN A 2 -2.48 -8.66 9.48
CA GLN A 2 -1.67 -9.82 9.04
C GLN A 2 -1.41 -9.86 7.52
N THR A 3 -2.39 -9.51 6.69
CA THR A 3 -2.27 -9.53 5.23
C THR A 3 -1.20 -8.56 4.72
N LEU A 4 -1.17 -7.34 5.25
CA LEU A 4 -0.15 -6.32 4.95
C LEU A 4 1.26 -6.82 5.33
N ARG A 5 1.41 -7.40 6.53
CA ARG A 5 2.69 -7.96 6.98
C ARG A 5 3.18 -9.11 6.10
N LYS A 6 2.31 -10.08 5.79
CA LYS A 6 2.63 -11.24 4.93
C LYS A 6 3.06 -10.83 3.52
N ASN A 7 2.47 -9.75 3.02
CA ASN A 7 2.71 -9.27 1.66
C ASN A 7 3.70 -8.10 1.56
N LYS A 8 4.31 -7.66 2.68
CA LYS A 8 5.09 -6.41 2.75
C LYS A 8 6.16 -6.31 1.66
N VAL A 9 6.94 -7.38 1.43
CA VAL A 9 7.99 -7.41 0.40
C VAL A 9 7.41 -7.26 -1.02
N CYS A 10 6.30 -7.95 -1.31
CA CYS A 10 5.64 -7.87 -2.61
C CYS A 10 5.03 -6.49 -2.85
N LEU A 11 4.43 -5.90 -1.81
CA LEU A 11 3.88 -4.54 -1.85
C LEU A 11 4.97 -3.50 -2.07
N ILE A 12 6.12 -3.62 -1.37
CA ILE A 12 7.27 -2.73 -1.61
C ILE A 12 7.67 -2.79 -3.08
N ARG A 13 7.94 -3.99 -3.61
CA ARG A 13 8.33 -4.14 -5.02
C ARG A 13 7.29 -3.58 -5.99
N THR A 14 6.01 -3.86 -5.74
CA THR A 14 4.91 -3.47 -6.64
C THR A 14 4.72 -1.96 -6.65
N LEU A 15 4.54 -1.36 -5.47
CA LEU A 15 4.19 0.05 -5.33
C LEU A 15 5.40 0.96 -5.60
N SER A 16 6.63 0.46 -5.47
CA SER A 16 7.85 1.25 -5.76
C SER A 16 8.07 1.48 -7.26
N THR A 17 7.30 0.83 -8.14
CA THR A 17 7.30 1.15 -9.57
C THR A 17 6.91 2.61 -9.82
N ASP A 18 5.89 3.08 -9.09
CA ASP A 18 5.49 4.48 -9.02
C ASP A 18 4.98 4.87 -7.62
N SER A 19 5.92 5.20 -6.73
CA SER A 19 5.59 5.63 -5.38
C SER A 19 4.80 6.94 -5.33
N SER A 20 4.88 7.77 -6.38
CA SER A 20 4.18 9.05 -6.42
C SER A 20 2.68 8.84 -6.60
N VAL A 21 2.27 7.90 -7.46
CA VAL A 21 0.87 7.58 -7.72
C VAL A 21 0.20 7.04 -6.46
N ILE A 22 0.80 6.06 -5.78
CA ILE A 22 0.21 5.52 -4.55
C ILE A 22 0.11 6.58 -3.45
N LEU A 23 1.09 7.50 -3.35
CA LEU A 23 1.02 8.61 -2.40
C LEU A 23 -0.16 9.55 -2.66
N GLN A 24 -0.53 9.80 -3.93
CA GLN A 24 -1.72 10.61 -4.24
C GLN A 24 -3.00 9.92 -3.78
N TYR A 25 -3.13 8.61 -4.02
CA TYR A 25 -4.30 7.84 -3.61
C TYR A 25 -4.49 7.83 -2.09
N VAL A 26 -3.43 7.56 -1.32
CA VAL A 26 -3.54 7.51 0.14
C VAL A 26 -3.80 8.89 0.78
N GLN A 27 -3.38 9.97 0.12
CA GLN A 27 -3.68 11.33 0.54
C GLN A 27 -5.13 11.68 0.22
N GLN A 28 -5.59 11.44 -1.02
CA GLN A 28 -6.95 11.72 -1.45
C GLN A 28 -8.00 11.02 -0.57
N ASP A 29 -7.73 9.76 -0.20
CA ASP A 29 -8.63 8.94 0.62
C ASP A 29 -8.43 9.17 2.14
N ASN A 30 -7.60 10.14 2.54
CA ASN A 30 -7.31 10.49 3.94
C ASN A 30 -6.81 9.31 4.81
N ILE A 31 -6.14 8.33 4.19
CA ILE A 31 -5.51 7.19 4.89
C ILE A 31 -4.31 7.70 5.70
N ILE A 32 -3.60 8.66 5.14
CA ILE A 32 -2.58 9.45 5.80
C ILE A 32 -2.99 10.92 5.87
N THR A 33 -2.41 11.64 6.81
CA THR A 33 -2.58 13.08 6.96
C THR A 33 -1.69 13.83 5.97
N ASP A 34 -2.01 15.09 5.68
CA ASP A 34 -1.16 15.95 4.82
C ASP A 34 0.27 16.10 5.37
N ARG A 35 0.42 16.09 6.71
CA ARG A 35 1.72 16.14 7.36
C ARG A 35 2.53 14.87 7.08
N GLU A 36 1.90 13.70 7.21
CA GLU A 36 2.53 12.42 6.87
C GLU A 36 2.87 12.35 5.38
N TYR A 37 1.97 12.77 4.49
CA TYR A 37 2.23 12.87 3.06
C TYR A 37 3.45 13.73 2.75
N THR A 38 3.53 14.92 3.33
CA THR A 38 4.65 15.86 3.14
C THR A 38 5.97 15.24 3.60
N ASN A 39 5.97 14.54 4.73
CA ASN A 39 7.15 13.84 5.24
C ASN A 39 7.57 12.67 4.36
N LEU A 40 6.60 11.92 3.82
CA LEU A 40 6.87 10.78 2.93
C LEU A 40 7.45 11.24 1.59
N LYS A 41 6.91 12.33 1.02
CA LYS A 41 7.32 12.90 -0.27
C LYS A 41 8.68 13.64 -0.24
N HIS A 42 9.46 13.51 0.83
CA HIS A 42 10.72 14.23 0.95
C HIS A 42 11.71 13.88 -0.18
N ASN A 43 12.38 14.89 -0.75
CA ASN A 43 13.25 14.77 -1.94
C ASN A 43 14.45 13.81 -1.80
N ASN A 44 14.75 13.32 -0.60
CA ASN A 44 15.89 12.45 -0.33
C ASN A 44 15.52 10.97 -0.28
N HIS A 45 14.24 10.63 -0.39
CA HIS A 45 13.78 9.24 -0.36
C HIS A 45 13.82 8.61 -1.76
N THR A 46 14.32 7.38 -1.84
CA THR A 46 14.09 6.53 -3.01
C THR A 46 12.62 6.13 -3.11
N LYS A 47 12.20 5.56 -4.25
CA LYS A 47 10.82 5.08 -4.40
C LYS A 47 10.51 3.98 -3.38
N GLU A 48 11.48 3.10 -3.13
CA GLU A 48 11.41 2.06 -2.12
C GLU A 48 11.29 2.63 -0.70
N ASP A 49 12.10 3.64 -0.35
CA ASP A 49 12.02 4.29 0.96
C ASP A 49 10.63 4.90 1.20
N ILE A 50 10.07 5.56 0.19
CA ILE A 50 8.71 6.13 0.26
C ILE A 50 7.70 5.04 0.59
N VAL A 51 7.73 3.92 -0.11
CA VAL A 51 6.76 2.83 0.08
C VAL A 51 6.98 2.11 1.41
N ILE A 52 8.22 1.86 1.82
CA ILE A 52 8.55 1.27 3.13
C ILE A 52 7.97 2.14 4.25
N ASN A 53 8.25 3.45 4.21
CA ASN A 53 7.79 4.39 5.21
C ASN A 53 6.26 4.55 5.18
N LEU A 54 5.63 4.51 4.01
CA LEU A 54 4.17 4.51 3.87
C LEU A 54 3.56 3.29 4.57
N LEU A 55 4.06 2.09 4.28
CA LEU A 55 3.55 0.85 4.87
C LEU A 55 3.72 0.84 6.39
N ASP A 56 4.87 1.31 6.89
CA ASP A 56 5.10 1.44 8.34
C ASP A 56 4.18 2.47 8.98
N THR A 57 3.91 3.58 8.30
CA THR A 57 2.94 4.59 8.73
C THR A 57 1.54 3.96 8.84
N VAL A 58 0.99 3.33 7.79
CA VAL A 58 -0.38 2.78 7.90
C VAL A 58 -0.46 1.64 8.92
N MET A 59 0.60 0.83 9.05
CA MET A 59 0.65 -0.26 10.03
C MET A 59 0.72 0.24 11.47
N SER A 60 1.41 1.36 11.73
CA SER A 60 1.49 1.96 13.07
C SER A 60 0.17 2.60 13.54
N LYS A 61 -0.67 3.04 12.60
CA LYS A 61 -1.98 3.68 12.89
C LYS A 61 -3.08 2.69 13.27
N GLY A 62 -2.82 1.39 13.19
CA GLY A 62 -3.75 0.34 13.64
C GLY A 62 -4.59 -0.29 12.53
N ASP A 63 -5.46 -1.22 12.95
CA ASP A 63 -6.16 -2.12 12.02
C ASP A 63 -7.13 -1.42 11.08
N ALA A 64 -7.86 -0.39 11.54
CA ALA A 64 -8.80 0.34 10.68
C ALA A 64 -8.09 0.97 9.47
N THR A 65 -6.96 1.64 9.70
CA THR A 65 -6.14 2.24 8.63
C THR A 65 -5.56 1.17 7.70
N CYS A 66 -5.15 0.02 8.26
CA CYS A 66 -4.70 -1.11 7.46
C CYS A 66 -5.80 -1.65 6.53
N CYS A 67 -7.04 -1.77 7.02
CA CYS A 67 -8.18 -2.20 6.21
C CYS A 67 -8.47 -1.20 5.08
N ASN A 68 -8.57 0.09 5.41
CA ASN A 68 -8.79 1.14 4.41
C ASN A 68 -7.71 1.13 3.31
N PHE A 69 -6.45 0.90 3.69
CA PHE A 69 -5.36 0.77 2.72
C PHE A 69 -5.48 -0.49 1.86
N LEU A 70 -5.88 -1.64 2.42
CA LEU A 70 -6.11 -2.85 1.64
C LEU A 70 -7.30 -2.70 0.68
N ASP A 71 -8.35 -2.01 1.09
CA ASP A 71 -9.51 -1.70 0.25
C ASP A 71 -9.11 -0.78 -0.91
N LEU A 72 -8.27 0.23 -0.64
CA LEU A 72 -7.68 1.09 -1.67
C LEU A 72 -6.91 0.27 -2.72
N LEU A 73 -6.05 -0.65 -2.29
CA LEU A 73 -5.24 -1.49 -3.20
C LEU A 73 -6.08 -2.45 -4.06
N GLN A 74 -7.34 -2.68 -3.69
CA GLN A 74 -8.27 -3.51 -4.45
C GLN A 74 -9.07 -2.73 -5.50
N ARG A 75 -9.05 -1.39 -5.47
CA ARG A 75 -9.78 -0.57 -6.44
C ARG A 75 -9.21 -0.74 -7.84
N GLU A 76 -10.10 -0.72 -8.83
CA GLU A 76 -9.76 -0.93 -10.23
C GLU A 76 -8.75 0.11 -10.74
N ASP A 77 -8.97 1.39 -10.44
CA ASP A 77 -8.12 2.50 -10.83
C ASP A 77 -6.70 2.41 -10.24
N VAL A 78 -6.58 1.96 -8.99
CA VAL A 78 -5.27 1.68 -8.38
C VAL A 78 -4.60 0.48 -9.08
N GLN A 79 -5.35 -0.57 -9.37
CA GLN A 79 -4.82 -1.78 -10.02
C GLN A 79 -4.47 -1.58 -11.50
N GLU A 80 -5.05 -0.60 -12.18
CA GLU A 80 -4.60 -0.18 -13.52
C GLU A 80 -3.19 0.40 -13.48
N ASN A 81 -2.87 1.16 -12.44
CA ASN A 81 -1.52 1.70 -12.22
C ASN A 81 -0.55 0.63 -11.69
N PHE A 82 -1.06 -0.35 -10.92
CA PHE A 82 -0.27 -1.43 -10.35
C PHE A 82 -0.85 -2.82 -10.67
N PRO A 83 -0.71 -3.33 -11.92
CA PRO A 83 -1.36 -4.58 -12.33
C PRO A 83 -0.98 -5.81 -11.50
N GLN A 84 0.21 -5.81 -10.89
CA GLN A 84 0.68 -6.91 -10.02
C GLN A 84 -0.18 -7.06 -8.76
N LEU A 85 -0.90 -6.01 -8.33
CA LEU A 85 -1.84 -6.10 -7.22
C LEU A 85 -2.99 -7.06 -7.53
N ARG A 86 -3.43 -7.17 -8.79
CA ARG A 86 -4.47 -8.14 -9.17
C ARG A 86 -4.07 -9.55 -8.77
N LEU A 87 -2.85 -9.97 -9.08
CA LEU A 87 -2.33 -11.29 -8.71
C LEU A 87 -2.27 -11.47 -7.19
N LEU A 88 -1.95 -10.41 -6.45
CA LEU A 88 -1.87 -10.44 -4.99
C LEU A 88 -3.23 -10.67 -4.33
N PHE A 89 -4.31 -10.10 -4.90
CA PHE A 89 -5.66 -10.20 -4.35
C PHE A 89 -6.51 -11.32 -4.99
N THR A 90 -6.21 -11.78 -6.20
CA THR A 90 -6.93 -12.90 -6.83
C THR A 90 -6.48 -14.27 -6.34
N LEU A 91 -5.23 -14.40 -5.87
CA LEU A 91 -4.71 -15.67 -5.32
C LEU A 91 -5.19 -15.99 -3.89
N ALA A 92 -6.06 -15.16 -3.30
CA ALA A 92 -6.79 -15.49 -2.09
C ALA A 92 -8.18 -16.06 -2.45
N PRO A 93 -8.23 -17.30 -2.99
CA PRO A 93 -8.59 -18.40 -2.11
C PRO A 93 -7.91 -19.72 -2.50
N ILE A 94 -6.98 -20.21 -1.66
CA ILE A 94 -6.81 -21.66 -1.49
C ILE A 94 -6.94 -21.95 0.00
N SER A 95 -8.20 -22.09 0.41
CA SER A 95 -8.55 -22.88 1.59
C SER A 95 -8.12 -24.32 1.29
N HIS A 96 -6.87 -24.68 1.61
CA HIS A 96 -6.49 -26.08 1.71
C HIS A 96 -7.07 -26.61 3.01
N ASN A 97 -8.36 -26.96 2.98
CA ASN A 97 -8.92 -27.92 3.92
C ASN A 97 -8.51 -29.31 3.41
N GLN A 98 -7.52 -29.91 4.08
CA GLN A 98 -7.37 -31.36 4.16
C GLN A 98 -7.15 -31.72 5.62
#